data_AF-A0A661BVZ8-F1
#
_entry.id   AF-A0A661BVZ8-F1
#
_cell.length_a   1.000
_cell.length_b   1.000
_cell.length_c   1.000
_cell.angle_alpha   90.00
_cell.angle_beta   90.00
_cell.angle_gamma   90.00
#
_symmetry.space_group_name_H-M   'P 1'
#
loop_
_entity.id
_entity.type
_entity.pdbx_description
1 polymer ?
#
loop_
_entity_poly.entity_id
_entity_poly.type
_entity_poly.pdbx_seq_one_letter_code
_entity_poly.pdbx_strand_id
1 'polypeptide(L)'
;MIRTFTGLIFVSFFFLAPGVSASDLDKEKRWADQVVDAILDGDAVWLNDGKNNFLGIYTEAEEDKGRAVIVMHGTGIHPDWQQVIQPLRVGLTEDSWNTLSIQMPVLANEAEYIDYAQLYDEVAPRIDAAIKYLKDNGIKEIVLLGHSQGSSMTAYYLRSVNTSKAKKNI
;
A
#
# COMPACT_ATOMS: atom_id res chain seq x y z
N MET A 1 0.38 71.95 5.46
CA MET A 1 0.82 71.06 6.57
C MET A 1 0.39 69.65 6.22
N ILE A 2 1.28 68.87 5.58
CA ILE A 2 0.97 67.54 5.03
C ILE A 2 1.33 66.51 6.11
N ARG A 3 0.37 65.72 6.57
CA ARG A 3 0.57 64.62 7.53
C ARG A 3 0.67 63.32 6.74
N THR A 4 1.86 62.76 6.63
CA THR A 4 2.12 61.45 6.03
C THR A 4 1.72 60.35 7.01
N PHE A 5 0.77 59.50 6.62
CA PHE A 5 0.39 58.30 7.38
C PHE A 5 1.30 57.15 6.95
N THR A 6 2.23 56.75 7.83
CA THR A 6 3.09 55.58 7.63
C THR A 6 2.34 54.35 8.12
N GLY A 7 1.70 53.61 7.20
CA GLY A 7 1.08 52.33 7.51
C GLY A 7 2.12 51.22 7.52
N LEU A 8 2.35 50.58 8.67
CA LEU A 8 3.15 49.35 8.76
C LEU A 8 2.32 48.19 8.20
N ILE A 9 2.75 47.61 7.07
CA ILE A 9 2.18 46.37 6.53
C ILE A 9 2.93 45.20 7.16
N PHE A 10 2.25 44.42 7.99
CA PHE A 10 2.76 43.18 8.56
C PHE A 10 2.51 42.05 7.53
N VAL A 11 3.51 41.72 6.72
CA VAL A 11 3.44 40.58 5.80
C VAL A 11 3.71 39.30 6.58
N SER A 12 2.66 38.56 6.92
CA SER A 12 2.77 37.23 7.52
C SER A 12 3.21 36.24 6.44
N PHE A 13 4.47 35.79 6.52
CA PHE A 13 4.99 34.74 5.64
C PHE A 13 4.45 33.39 6.14
N PHE A 14 3.43 32.86 5.48
CA PHE A 14 2.97 31.49 5.72
C PHE A 14 4.05 30.55 5.18
N PHE A 15 4.81 29.91 6.08
CA PHE A 15 5.68 28.80 5.71
C PHE A 15 4.78 27.63 5.29
N LEU A 16 4.66 27.42 3.98
CA LEU A 16 4.15 26.16 3.44
C LEU A 16 5.18 25.08 3.79
N ALA A 17 4.90 24.27 4.80
CA ALA A 17 5.69 23.06 5.04
C ALA A 17 5.53 22.17 3.79
N PRO A 18 6.62 21.71 3.14
CA PRO A 18 6.49 20.72 2.07
C PRO A 18 5.77 19.50 2.65
N GLY A 19 4.70 19.09 1.97
CA GLY A 19 3.89 17.95 2.38
C GLY A 19 4.73 16.69 2.52
N VAL A 20 4.32 15.83 3.46
CA VAL A 20 4.74 14.43 3.54
C VAL A 20 4.79 13.86 2.12
N SER A 21 5.97 13.46 1.64
CA SER A 21 6.12 12.90 0.29
C SER A 21 5.28 11.63 0.21
N ALA A 22 4.17 11.73 -0.51
CA ALA A 22 3.26 10.64 -0.77
C ALA A 22 3.92 9.62 -1.72
N SER A 23 3.36 8.41 -1.75
CA SER A 23 3.60 7.48 -2.85
C SER A 23 3.47 8.17 -4.22
N ASP A 24 4.22 7.69 -5.22
CA ASP A 24 4.09 8.10 -6.62
C ASP A 24 2.78 7.55 -7.20
N LEU A 25 1.67 8.23 -6.91
CA LEU A 25 0.32 7.81 -7.28
C LEU A 25 0.12 7.80 -8.80
N ASP A 26 0.81 8.66 -9.55
CA ASP A 26 0.74 8.66 -11.02
C ASP A 26 1.39 7.40 -11.61
N LYS A 27 2.49 6.94 -11.00
CA LYS A 27 3.12 5.67 -11.34
C LYS A 27 2.25 4.47 -10.95
N GLU A 28 1.68 4.47 -9.74
CA GLU A 28 0.74 3.43 -9.33
C GLU A 28 -0.45 3.35 -10.29
N LYS A 29 -1.02 4.48 -10.69
CA LYS A 29 -2.13 4.52 -11.65
C LYS A 29 -1.74 3.93 -13.00
N ARG A 30 -0.60 4.31 -13.56
CA ARG A 30 -0.13 3.76 -14.86
C ARG A 30 0.05 2.25 -14.80
N TRP A 31 0.63 1.73 -13.72
CA TRP A 31 0.75 0.29 -13.53
C TRP A 31 -0.60 -0.37 -13.36
N ALA A 32 -1.51 0.23 -12.59
CA ALA A 32 -2.83 -0.33 -12.40
C ALA A 32 -3.59 -0.43 -13.73
N ASP A 33 -3.59 0.62 -14.55
CA ASP A 33 -4.23 0.62 -15.87
C ASP A 33 -3.64 -0.52 -16.76
N GLN A 34 -2.31 -0.68 -16.77
CA GLN A 34 -1.64 -1.75 -17.53
C GLN A 34 -1.96 -3.16 -17.03
N VAL A 35 -1.99 -3.34 -15.71
CA VAL A 35 -2.24 -4.64 -15.07
C VAL A 35 -3.71 -5.05 -15.29
N VAL A 36 -4.66 -4.14 -15.05
CA VAL A 36 -6.09 -4.40 -15.23
C VAL A 36 -6.40 -4.82 -16.66
N ASP A 37 -5.75 -4.21 -17.65
CA ASP A 37 -5.96 -4.54 -19.06
C ASP A 37 -5.35 -5.89 -19.48
N ALA A 38 -4.32 -6.36 -18.77
CA ALA A 38 -3.51 -7.51 -19.17
C ALA A 38 -3.66 -8.76 -18.29
N ILE A 39 -4.28 -8.62 -17.10
CA ILE A 39 -4.40 -9.71 -16.14
C ILE A 39 -5.28 -10.84 -16.66
N LEU A 40 -4.82 -12.08 -16.46
CA LEU A 40 -5.54 -13.29 -16.88
C LEU A 40 -6.10 -14.06 -15.69
N ASP A 41 -5.27 -14.29 -14.67
CA ASP A 41 -5.66 -15.00 -13.47
C ASP A 41 -6.09 -14.01 -12.39
N GLY A 42 -7.28 -14.19 -11.83
CA GLY A 42 -7.80 -13.36 -10.74
C GLY A 42 -8.47 -12.05 -11.17
N ASP A 43 -9.11 -11.42 -10.20
CA ASP A 43 -9.93 -10.22 -10.38
C ASP A 43 -9.22 -8.99 -9.81
N ALA A 44 -9.20 -7.92 -10.61
CA ALA A 44 -8.80 -6.61 -10.12
C ALA A 44 -9.82 -6.08 -9.11
N VAL A 45 -9.35 -5.72 -7.92
CA VAL A 45 -10.16 -5.14 -6.85
C VAL A 45 -9.58 -3.79 -6.45
N TRP A 46 -10.44 -2.80 -6.25
CA TRP A 46 -10.02 -1.47 -5.81
C TRP A 46 -10.22 -1.34 -4.30
N LEU A 47 -9.11 -1.27 -3.58
CA LEU A 47 -9.08 -1.11 -2.13
C LEU A 47 -8.87 0.37 -1.79
N ASN A 48 -9.25 0.78 -0.58
CA ASN A 48 -9.13 2.17 -0.13
C ASN A 48 -8.39 2.24 1.20
N ASP A 49 -7.31 3.02 1.25
CA ASP A 49 -6.43 3.18 2.42
C ASP A 49 -6.87 4.32 3.37
N GLY A 50 -8.10 4.81 3.17
CA GLY A 50 -8.66 5.99 3.83
C GLY A 50 -8.36 7.31 3.12
N LYS A 51 -7.40 7.35 2.19
CA LYS A 51 -7.05 8.54 1.41
C LYS A 51 -7.17 8.31 -0.09
N ASN A 52 -6.62 7.21 -0.58
CA ASN A 52 -6.51 6.87 -1.99
C ASN A 52 -7.08 5.48 -2.27
N ASN A 53 -7.58 5.30 -3.49
CA ASN A 53 -7.84 3.97 -4.02
C ASN A 53 -6.54 3.39 -4.59
N PHE A 54 -6.29 2.11 -4.34
CA PHE A 54 -5.14 1.39 -4.84
C PHE A 54 -5.55 0.01 -5.36
N LEU A 55 -4.78 -0.51 -6.32
CA LEU A 55 -5.06 -1.80 -6.93
C LEU A 55 -4.75 -2.95 -5.96
N GLY A 56 -5.66 -3.89 -5.88
CA GLY A 56 -5.43 -5.25 -5.45
C GLY A 56 -5.81 -6.23 -6.55
N ILE A 57 -5.28 -7.44 -6.47
CA ILE A 57 -5.64 -8.57 -7.33
C ILE A 57 -6.03 -9.71 -6.42
N TYR A 58 -7.30 -10.07 -6.45
CA TYR A 58 -7.80 -11.23 -5.73
C TYR A 58 -7.75 -12.45 -6.65
N THR A 59 -7.22 -13.57 -6.19
CA THR A 59 -7.28 -14.84 -6.92
C THR A 59 -7.80 -15.92 -5.98
N GLU A 60 -8.91 -16.55 -6.35
CA GLU A 60 -9.53 -17.61 -5.56
C GLU A 60 -8.65 -18.86 -5.57
N ALA A 61 -8.64 -19.58 -4.44
CA ALA A 61 -8.02 -20.90 -4.33
C ALA A 61 -8.74 -21.92 -5.21
N GLU A 62 -8.04 -22.96 -5.69
CA GLU A 62 -8.72 -24.10 -6.35
C GLU A 62 -9.68 -24.82 -5.39
N GLU A 63 -9.31 -24.85 -4.10
CA GLU A 63 -10.17 -25.31 -3.01
C GLU A 63 -10.15 -24.25 -1.90
N ASP A 64 -11.25 -23.53 -1.70
CA ASP A 64 -11.32 -22.52 -0.65
C ASP A 64 -11.43 -23.15 0.75
N LYS A 65 -10.36 -23.02 1.52
CA LYS A 65 -10.27 -23.45 2.92
C LYS A 65 -10.51 -22.32 3.92
N GLY A 66 -11.01 -21.16 3.47
CA GLY A 66 -11.23 -19.98 4.29
C GLY A 66 -9.93 -19.30 4.75
N ARG A 67 -8.86 -19.46 3.95
CA ARG A 67 -7.53 -18.93 4.23
C ARG A 67 -6.99 -18.15 3.03
N ALA A 68 -6.21 -17.11 3.29
CA ALA A 68 -5.63 -16.29 2.24
C ALA A 68 -4.23 -15.78 2.56
N VAL A 69 -3.47 -15.47 1.51
CA VAL A 69 -2.18 -14.79 1.58
C VAL A 69 -2.32 -13.40 0.98
N ILE A 70 -1.97 -12.37 1.76
CA ILE A 70 -1.76 -11.02 1.22
C ILE A 70 -0.32 -10.95 0.70
N VAL A 71 -0.17 -10.72 -0.61
CA VAL A 71 1.13 -10.66 -1.28
C VAL A 71 1.53 -9.19 -1.49
N MET A 72 2.71 -8.81 -1.01
CA MET A 72 3.22 -7.45 -1.06
C MET A 72 4.53 -7.40 -1.84
N HIS A 73 4.53 -6.58 -2.88
CA HIS A 73 5.68 -6.45 -3.77
C HIS A 73 6.79 -5.56 -3.20
N GLY A 74 7.96 -5.60 -3.85
CA GLY A 74 9.13 -4.80 -3.47
C GLY A 74 9.26 -3.51 -4.28
N THR A 75 10.42 -2.87 -4.14
CA THR A 75 10.80 -1.65 -4.89
C THR A 75 10.76 -1.89 -6.40
N GLY A 76 10.24 -0.89 -7.14
CA GLY A 76 10.33 -0.85 -8.60
C GLY A 76 9.42 -1.83 -9.35
N ILE A 77 8.53 -2.54 -8.65
CA ILE A 77 7.62 -3.54 -9.24
C ILE A 77 6.17 -3.31 -8.77
N HIS A 78 5.23 -4.13 -9.25
CA HIS A 78 3.79 -3.96 -9.03
C HIS A 78 3.08 -5.31 -8.70
N PRO A 79 1.76 -5.30 -8.37
CA PRO A 79 1.02 -6.47 -7.87
C PRO A 79 0.91 -7.70 -8.79
N ASP A 80 1.28 -7.57 -10.07
CA ASP A 80 1.28 -8.68 -11.05
C ASP A 80 2.65 -8.84 -11.73
N TRP A 81 3.74 -8.45 -11.05
CA TRP A 81 5.07 -8.52 -11.64
C TRP A 81 5.45 -9.98 -11.96
N GLN A 82 5.70 -10.25 -13.24
CA GLN A 82 5.84 -11.60 -13.80
C GLN A 82 6.95 -12.43 -13.16
N GLN A 83 8.05 -11.81 -12.73
CA GLN A 83 9.21 -12.55 -12.23
C GLN A 83 9.02 -13.08 -10.79
N VAL A 84 8.15 -12.48 -9.99
CA VAL A 84 8.06 -12.82 -8.56
C VAL A 84 6.67 -12.76 -7.97
N ILE A 85 5.86 -11.74 -8.30
CA ILE A 85 4.56 -11.59 -7.66
C ILE A 85 3.51 -12.44 -8.35
N GLN A 86 3.47 -12.45 -9.68
CA GLN A 86 2.54 -13.27 -10.45
C GLN A 86 2.70 -14.78 -10.14
N PRO A 87 3.92 -15.36 -10.14
CA PRO A 87 4.08 -16.78 -9.81
C PRO A 87 3.62 -17.12 -8.39
N LEU A 88 3.83 -16.21 -7.42
CA LEU A 88 3.36 -16.41 -6.05
C LEU A 88 1.84 -16.35 -5.95
N ARG A 89 1.20 -15.33 -6.54
CA ARG A 89 -0.26 -15.16 -6.40
C ARG A 89 -1.05 -16.26 -7.12
N VAL A 90 -0.51 -16.80 -8.22
CA VAL A 90 -1.12 -17.90 -8.97
C VAL A 90 -0.75 -19.24 -8.34
N GLY A 91 0.53 -19.53 -8.12
CA GLY A 91 0.96 -20.85 -7.63
C GLY A 91 0.42 -21.21 -6.24
N LEU A 92 0.20 -20.23 -5.36
CA LEU A 92 -0.37 -20.49 -4.03
C LEU A 92 -1.84 -20.99 -4.08
N THR A 93 -2.57 -20.76 -5.17
CA THR A 93 -3.98 -21.19 -5.29
C THR A 93 -4.10 -22.71 -5.42
N GLU A 94 -3.11 -23.37 -6.04
CA GLU A 94 -2.98 -24.83 -6.12
C GLU A 94 -2.86 -25.45 -4.72
N ASP A 95 -2.23 -24.74 -3.78
CA ASP A 95 -2.10 -25.14 -2.38
C ASP A 95 -3.29 -24.67 -1.51
N SER A 96 -4.46 -24.43 -2.11
CA SER A 96 -5.68 -24.03 -1.39
C SER A 96 -5.56 -22.70 -0.63
N TRP A 97 -4.78 -21.74 -1.13
CA TRP A 97 -4.72 -20.38 -0.58
C TRP A 97 -5.35 -19.39 -1.56
N ASN A 98 -6.35 -18.65 -1.09
CA ASN A 98 -6.76 -17.45 -1.81
C ASN A 98 -5.60 -16.45 -1.75
N THR A 99 -5.39 -15.66 -2.79
CA THR A 99 -4.35 -14.64 -2.78
C THR A 99 -4.95 -13.26 -2.98
N LEU A 100 -4.38 -12.28 -2.28
CA LEU A 100 -4.66 -10.87 -2.49
C LEU A 100 -3.34 -10.13 -2.63
N SER A 101 -2.91 -9.96 -3.88
CA SER A 101 -1.72 -9.15 -4.18
C SER A 101 -2.08 -7.68 -4.18
N ILE A 102 -1.37 -6.83 -3.44
CA ILE A 102 -1.74 -5.42 -3.26
C ILE A 102 -0.66 -4.45 -3.76
N GLN A 103 -1.10 -3.32 -4.31
CA GLN A 103 -0.24 -2.21 -4.66
C GLN A 103 0.32 -1.60 -3.38
N MET A 104 1.61 -1.79 -3.17
CA MET A 104 2.35 -1.15 -2.09
C MET A 104 2.77 0.27 -2.51
N PRO A 105 2.98 1.18 -1.55
CA PRO A 105 3.49 2.51 -1.85
C PRO A 105 4.84 2.41 -2.58
N VAL A 106 5.03 3.23 -3.62
CA VAL A 106 6.25 3.25 -4.42
C VAL A 106 6.75 4.66 -4.60
N LEU A 107 8.07 4.79 -4.78
CA LEU A 107 8.70 6.05 -5.15
C LEU A 107 8.96 6.10 -6.66
N ALA A 108 9.36 7.29 -7.12
CA ALA A 108 9.98 7.48 -8.42
C ALA A 108 11.20 6.55 -8.58
N ASN A 109 11.58 6.24 -9.82
CA ASN A 109 12.64 5.26 -10.09
C ASN A 109 14.02 5.71 -9.60
N GLU A 110 14.22 7.01 -9.48
CA GLU A 110 15.46 7.68 -9.10
C GLU A 110 15.59 7.85 -7.57
N ALA A 111 14.62 7.39 -6.79
CA ALA A 111 14.63 7.54 -5.35
C ALA A 111 15.62 6.58 -4.67
N GLU A 112 16.27 7.06 -3.61
CA GLU A 112 17.21 6.25 -2.84
C GLU A 112 16.47 5.37 -1.83
N TYR A 113 17.10 4.27 -1.42
CA TYR A 113 16.50 3.35 -0.44
C TYR A 113 16.16 4.04 0.89
N ILE A 114 16.92 5.07 1.28
CA ILE A 114 16.69 5.83 2.51
C ILE A 114 15.36 6.61 2.48
N ASP A 115 14.88 6.98 1.29
CA ASP A 115 13.66 7.78 1.12
C ASP A 115 12.39 6.96 1.35
N TYR A 116 12.49 5.61 1.27
CA TYR A 116 11.37 4.71 1.52
C TYR A 116 10.80 4.83 2.92
N ALA A 117 11.58 5.29 3.91
CA ALA A 117 11.09 5.51 5.27
C ALA A 117 9.89 6.48 5.30
N GLN A 118 9.77 7.39 4.33
CA GLN A 118 8.67 8.36 4.24
C GLN A 118 7.34 7.71 3.87
N LEU A 119 7.36 6.55 3.20
CA LEU A 119 6.16 5.82 2.77
C LEU A 119 5.49 5.02 3.89
N TYR A 120 6.14 4.89 5.04
CA TYR A 120 5.74 3.92 6.05
C TYR A 120 4.37 4.23 6.69
N ASP A 121 3.97 5.51 6.71
CA ASP A 121 2.65 5.91 7.17
C ASP A 121 1.51 5.43 6.24
N GLU A 122 1.80 5.15 4.97
CA GLU A 122 0.82 4.63 3.98
C GLU A 122 0.72 3.09 3.99
N VAL A 123 1.71 2.42 4.57
CA VAL A 123 1.80 0.95 4.57
C VAL A 123 0.68 0.32 5.39
N ALA A 124 0.51 0.79 6.63
CA ALA A 124 -0.45 0.18 7.55
C ALA A 124 -1.90 0.31 7.04
N PRO A 125 -2.36 1.49 6.58
CA PRO A 125 -3.71 1.62 6.05
C PRO A 125 -4.00 0.72 4.84
N ARG A 126 -3.03 0.49 3.94
CA ARG A 126 -3.19 -0.43 2.81
C ARG A 126 -3.32 -1.89 3.24
N ILE A 127 -2.46 -2.33 4.17
CA ILE A 127 -2.53 -3.70 4.71
C ILE A 127 -3.83 -3.89 5.52
N ASP A 128 -4.25 -2.89 6.29
CA ASP A 128 -5.52 -2.95 7.04
C ASP A 128 -6.73 -3.03 6.10
N ALA A 129 -6.73 -2.28 4.99
CA ALA A 129 -7.77 -2.36 3.97
C ALA A 129 -7.82 -3.75 3.31
N ALA A 130 -6.66 -4.35 3.01
CA ALA A 130 -6.57 -5.69 2.46
C ALA A 130 -7.06 -6.77 3.45
N ILE A 131 -6.66 -6.68 4.71
CA ILE A 131 -7.15 -7.57 5.79
C ILE A 131 -8.66 -7.43 5.94
N LYS A 132 -9.19 -6.20 5.90
CA LYS A 132 -10.62 -5.94 6.00
C LYS A 132 -11.36 -6.58 4.83
N TYR A 133 -10.90 -6.35 3.60
CA TYR A 133 -11.49 -6.95 2.40
C TYR A 133 -11.57 -8.48 2.52
N LEU A 134 -10.49 -9.15 2.91
CA LEU A 134 -10.48 -10.61 3.06
C LEU A 134 -11.45 -11.09 4.16
N LYS A 135 -11.48 -10.40 5.31
CA LYS A 135 -12.40 -10.74 6.41
C LYS A 135 -13.87 -10.55 6.03
N ASP A 136 -14.19 -9.46 5.33
CA ASP A 136 -15.54 -9.20 4.83
C ASP A 136 -15.99 -10.30 3.86
N ASN A 137 -15.05 -10.91 3.13
CA ASN A 137 -15.25 -12.05 2.24
C ASN A 137 -15.11 -13.42 2.94
N GLY A 138 -15.17 -13.48 4.27
CA GLY A 138 -15.25 -14.73 5.01
C GLY A 138 -13.92 -15.45 5.28
N ILE A 139 -12.79 -14.86 4.89
CA ILE A 139 -11.47 -15.40 5.18
C ILE A 139 -11.15 -15.28 6.69
N LYS A 140 -10.71 -16.39 7.28
CA LYS A 140 -10.45 -16.53 8.73
C LYS A 140 -8.98 -16.53 9.05
N GLU A 141 -8.17 -17.15 8.19
CA GLU A 141 -6.72 -17.22 8.33
C GLU A 141 -6.06 -16.35 7.27
N ILE A 142 -5.27 -15.37 7.69
CA ILE A 142 -4.60 -14.43 6.78
C ILE A 142 -3.11 -14.46 7.07
N VAL A 143 -2.32 -14.77 6.04
CA VAL A 143 -0.86 -14.73 6.07
C VAL A 143 -0.37 -13.50 5.30
N LEU A 144 0.66 -12.84 5.83
CA LEU A 144 1.33 -11.73 5.16
C LEU A 144 2.61 -12.22 4.49
N LEU A 145 2.73 -12.05 3.17
CA LEU A 145 3.90 -12.43 2.40
C LEU A 145 4.47 -11.18 1.71
N GLY A 146 5.62 -10.71 2.18
CA GLY A 146 6.33 -9.58 1.58
C GLY A 146 7.57 -10.03 0.82
N HIS A 147 7.80 -9.49 -0.38
CA HIS A 147 9.02 -9.67 -1.15
C HIS A 147 9.89 -8.40 -1.13
N SER A 148 11.19 -8.55 -0.86
CA SER A 148 12.17 -7.45 -0.84
C SER A 148 11.73 -6.29 0.08
N GLN A 149 11.52 -5.09 -0.46
CA GLN A 149 11.03 -3.93 0.28
C GLN A 149 9.65 -4.20 0.92
N GLY A 150 8.79 -4.99 0.28
CA GLY A 150 7.53 -5.48 0.85
C GLY A 150 7.73 -6.27 2.16
N SER A 151 8.83 -7.01 2.31
CA SER A 151 9.17 -7.68 3.58
C SER A 151 9.47 -6.67 4.70
N SER A 152 10.17 -5.58 4.37
CA SER A 152 10.50 -4.51 5.33
C SER A 152 9.24 -3.75 5.77
N MET A 153 8.34 -3.44 4.83
CA MET A 153 7.02 -2.86 5.10
C MET A 153 6.15 -3.77 5.97
N THR A 154 6.13 -5.07 5.67
CA THR A 154 5.40 -6.06 6.47
C THR A 154 5.91 -6.10 7.91
N ALA A 155 7.24 -6.14 8.09
CA ALA A 155 7.84 -6.13 9.42
C ALA A 155 7.51 -4.85 10.20
N TYR A 156 7.51 -3.69 9.52
CA TYR A 156 7.09 -2.43 10.12
C TYR A 156 5.62 -2.43 10.55
N TYR A 157 4.73 -2.93 9.68
CA TYR A 157 3.30 -3.06 10.00
C TYR A 157 3.08 -3.93 11.26
N LEU A 158 3.73 -5.09 11.33
CA LEU A 158 3.58 -5.98 12.49
C LEU A 158 4.07 -5.30 13.78
N ARG A 159 5.16 -4.51 13.70
CA ARG A 159 5.65 -3.71 14.83
C ARG A 159 4.64 -2.63 15.25
N SER A 160 4.02 -1.93 14.30
CA SER A 160 3.08 -0.84 14.59
C SER A 160 1.79 -1.39 15.25
N VAL A 161 1.27 -2.51 14.75
CA VAL A 161 0.10 -3.20 15.33
C VAL A 161 0.37 -3.66 16.77
N ASN A 162 1.54 -4.26 17.03
CA ASN A 162 1.91 -4.69 18.39
C ASN A 162 2.02 -3.51 19.36
N THR A 163 2.57 -2.38 18.92
CA THR A 163 2.67 -1.16 19.72
C THR A 163 1.29 -0.57 20.05
N SER A 164 0.38 -0.57 19.07
CA SER A 164 -1.01 -0.11 19.25
C SER A 164 -1.78 -0.98 20.26
N LYS A 165 -1.66 -2.32 20.13
CA LYS A 165 -2.26 -3.26 21.10
C LYS A 165 -1.71 -3.06 22.50
N ALA A 166 -0.41 -2.85 22.65
CA ALA A 166 0.21 -2.60 23.96
C ALA A 166 -0.33 -1.32 24.62
N LYS A 167 -0.51 -0.22 23.86
CA LYS A 167 -1.07 1.04 24.37
C LYS A 167 -2.55 0.93 24.76
N LYS A 168 -3.32 0.03 24.16
CA LYS A 168 -4.75 -0.16 24.47
C LYS A 168 -4.98 -0.95 25.77
N ASN A 169 -3.94 -1.59 26.30
CA ASN A 169 -4.00 -2.43 27.50
C ASN A 169 -3.44 -1.75 28.76
N ILE A 170 -3.22 -0.43 28.71
CA ILE A 170 -2.78 0.44 29.81
C ILE A 170 -3.88 1.47 30.05
#